data_AF-A0A1V5ZPZ4-F1
#
_entry.id   AF-A0A1V5ZPZ4-F1
#
_cell.length_a   1.000
_cell.length_b   1.000
_cell.length_c   1.000
_cell.angle_alpha   90.00
_cell.angle_beta   90.00
_cell.angle_gamma   90.00
#
_symmetry.space_group_name_H-M   'P 1'
#
loop_
_entity.id
_entity.type
_entity.pdbx_description
1 polymer ?
#
loop_
_entity_poly.entity_id
_entity_poly.type
_entity_poly.pdbx_seq_one_letter_code
_entity_poly.pdbx_strand_id
1 'polypeptide(L)'
;MNLIDESSRGFEARKMLENPLFVECLATMRDSITAKWRSAPIRDREGMHELKLMDKILTDFETYFRTLAETGKMADIQLEQEQKLLRLRKSGIR
;
A
#
# COMPACT_ATOMS: atom_id res chain seq x y z
N MET A 1 -15.27 -8.26 -6.96
CA MET A 1 -14.70 -8.60 -5.63
C MET A 1 -15.80 -8.38 -4.61
N ASN A 2 -15.87 -9.15 -3.52
CA ASN A 2 -16.85 -8.90 -2.44
C ASN A 2 -16.15 -8.21 -1.25
N LEU A 3 -16.91 -7.60 -0.36
CA LEU A 3 -16.36 -6.84 0.77
C LEU A 3 -15.47 -7.69 1.69
N ILE A 4 -15.76 -8.99 1.82
CA ILE A 4 -14.96 -9.91 2.64
C ILE A 4 -13.57 -10.11 2.01
N ASP A 5 -13.48 -10.27 0.70
CA ASP A 5 -12.22 -10.40 -0.01
C ASP A 5 -11.42 -9.09 0.02
N GLU A 6 -12.08 -7.94 -0.16
CA GLU A 6 -11.43 -6.62 -0.05
C GLU A 6 -10.87 -6.36 1.35
N SER A 7 -11.63 -6.70 2.40
CA SER A 7 -11.21 -6.67 3.81
C SER A 7 -9.97 -7.54 4.02
N SER A 8 -10.02 -8.81 3.60
CA SER A 8 -8.92 -9.77 3.73
C SER A 8 -7.66 -9.30 3.02
N ARG A 9 -7.77 -8.85 1.77
CA ARG A 9 -6.64 -8.33 1.00
C ARG A 9 -6.03 -7.07 1.61
N GLY A 10 -6.87 -6.16 2.12
CA GLY A 10 -6.36 -4.96 2.80
C GLY A 10 -5.67 -5.28 4.12
N PHE A 11 -6.13 -6.31 4.86
CA PHE A 11 -5.44 -6.79 6.04
C PHE A 11 -4.05 -7.35 5.72
N GLU A 12 -3.92 -8.18 4.69
CA GLU A 12 -2.61 -8.68 4.25
C GLU A 12 -1.70 -7.57 3.73
N ALA A 13 -2.25 -6.58 3.02
CA ALA A 13 -1.49 -5.40 2.60
C ALA A 13 -0.97 -4.58 3.80
N ARG A 14 -1.80 -4.37 4.83
CA ARG A 14 -1.37 -3.71 6.09
C ARG A 14 -0.24 -4.46 6.77
N LYS A 15 -0.37 -5.79 6.93
CA LYS A 15 0.70 -6.62 7.48
C LYS A 15 2.01 -6.48 6.71
N MET A 16 1.95 -6.43 5.38
CA MET A 16 3.14 -6.25 4.56
C MET A 16 3.79 -4.88 4.81
N LEU A 17 2.99 -3.81 4.83
CA LEU A 17 3.47 -2.44 5.10
C LEU A 17 4.03 -2.26 6.52
N GLU A 18 3.57 -3.06 7.48
CA GLU A 18 4.05 -3.06 8.87
C GLU A 18 5.20 -4.05 9.08
N ASN A 19 5.50 -4.92 8.11
CA ASN A 19 6.57 -5.89 8.23
C ASN A 19 7.94 -5.18 8.22
N PRO A 20 8.77 -5.37 9.27
CA PRO A 20 10.03 -4.64 9.39
C PRO A 20 11.00 -4.95 8.25
N LEU A 21 11.05 -6.18 7.74
CA LEU A 21 11.91 -6.55 6.63
C LEU A 21 11.44 -5.94 5.31
N PHE A 22 10.13 -5.77 5.13
CA PHE A 22 9.59 -5.11 3.94
C PHE A 22 9.89 -3.61 3.97
N VAL A 23 9.71 -2.97 5.12
CA VAL A 23 10.06 -1.55 5.33
C VAL A 23 11.55 -1.32 5.11
N GLU A 24 12.40 -2.16 5.70
CA GLU A 24 13.85 -2.13 5.52
C GLU A 24 14.24 -2.30 4.04
N CYS A 25 13.63 -3.25 3.33
CA CYS A 25 13.88 -3.49 1.92
C CYS A 25 13.56 -2.25 1.07
N LEU A 26 12.36 -1.66 1.22
CA LEU A 26 11.96 -0.45 0.50
C LEU A 26 12.90 0.72 0.79
N ALA A 27 13.26 0.93 2.05
CA ALA A 27 14.19 1.98 2.46
C ALA A 27 15.57 1.77 1.82
N THR A 28 16.13 0.56 1.94
CA THR A 28 17.44 0.20 1.38
C THR A 28 17.50 0.39 -0.13
N MET A 29 16.45 -0.03 -0.85
CA MET A 29 16.36 0.16 -2.30
C MET A 29 16.29 1.65 -2.68
N ARG A 30 15.47 2.44 -1.99
CA ARG A 30 15.31 3.88 -2.25
C ARG A 30 16.60 4.64 -1.96
N ASP A 31 17.30 4.29 -0.88
CA ASP A 31 18.60 4.86 -0.53
C ASP A 31 19.67 4.53 -1.58
N SER A 32 19.72 3.28 -2.06
CA SER A 32 20.63 2.85 -3.11
C SER A 32 20.41 3.62 -4.42
N ILE A 33 19.15 3.78 -4.84
CA ILE A 33 18.81 4.55 -6.05
C ILE A 33 19.21 6.01 -5.87
N THR A 34 18.88 6.61 -4.72
CA THR A 34 19.18 8.02 -4.42
C THR A 34 20.69 8.27 -4.36
N ALA A 35 21.45 7.38 -3.73
CA ALA A 35 22.91 7.48 -3.65
C ALA A 35 23.55 7.43 -5.04
N LYS A 36 23.11 6.48 -5.88
CA LYS A 36 23.57 6.38 -7.28
C LYS A 36 23.26 7.65 -8.07
N TRP A 37 22.05 8.17 -7.93
CA TRP A 37 21.62 9.38 -8.63
C TRP A 37 22.45 10.60 -8.21
N ARG A 38 22.74 10.76 -6.92
CA ARG A 38 23.62 11.83 -6.41
C ARG A 38 25.06 11.71 -6.90
N SER A 39 25.55 10.50 -7.11
CA SER A 39 26.92 10.25 -7.60
C SER A 39 27.03 10.31 -9.13
N ALA A 40 25.91 10.29 -9.85
CA ALA A 40 25.89 10.26 -11.31
C ALA A 40 26.44 11.58 -11.88
N PRO A 41 27.28 11.54 -12.93
CA PRO A 41 27.73 12.75 -13.62
C PRO A 41 26.56 13.55 -14.19
N ILE A 42 26.59 14.88 -14.08
CA ILE A 42 25.53 15.77 -14.62
C ILE A 42 25.29 15.57 -16.13
N ARG A 43 26.32 15.17 -16.88
CA ARG A 43 26.21 14.89 -18.32
C ARG A 43 25.49 13.57 -18.64
N ASP A 44 25.38 12.66 -17.68
CA ASP A 44 24.72 11.36 -17.84
C ASP A 44 23.20 11.50 -17.67
N ARG A 45 22.57 12.09 -18.69
CA ARG A 45 21.12 12.34 -18.67
C ARG A 45 20.31 11.05 -18.70
N GLU A 46 20.80 10.04 -19.41
CA GLU A 46 20.11 8.76 -19.58
C GLU A 46 20.15 7.96 -18.27
N GLY A 47 21.32 7.77 -17.65
CA GLY A 47 21.43 7.08 -16.38
C GLY A 47 20.65 7.76 -15.26
N MET A 48 20.66 9.11 -15.21
CA MET A 48 19.81 9.86 -14.26
C MET A 48 18.31 9.65 -14.50
N HIS A 49 17.88 9.54 -15.76
CA HIS A 49 16.49 9.27 -16.11
C HIS A 49 16.08 7.84 -15.73
N GLU A 50 16.93 6.85 -15.98
CA GLU A 50 16.69 5.45 -15.58
C GLU A 50 16.56 5.31 -14.06
N LEU A 51 17.45 5.94 -13.29
CA LEU A 51 17.36 5.95 -11.82
C LEU A 51 16.05 6.57 -11.32
N LYS A 52 15.55 7.62 -11.99
CA LYS A 52 14.24 8.21 -11.69
C LYS A 52 13.09 7.25 -11.99
N LEU A 53 13.16 6.49 -13.10
CA LEU A 53 12.15 5.47 -13.41
C LEU A 53 12.15 4.35 -12.36
N MET A 54 13.33 3.93 -11.89
CA MET A 54 13.44 2.92 -10.82
C MET A 54 12.78 3.40 -9.52
N ASP A 55 13.06 4.63 -9.08
CA ASP A 55 12.44 5.21 -7.89
C ASP A 55 10.91 5.36 -8.05
N LYS A 56 10.45 5.75 -9.25
CA LYS A 56 9.02 5.81 -9.57
C LYS A 56 8.36 4.44 -9.42
N ILE A 57 8.95 3.39 -10.02
CA ILE A 57 8.39 2.03 -9.95
C ILE A 57 8.36 1.53 -8.50
N LEU A 58 9.42 1.77 -7.72
CA LEU A 58 9.45 1.42 -6.30
C LEU A 58 8.33 2.12 -5.51
N THR A 59 8.10 3.38 -5.82
CA THR A 59 7.04 4.19 -5.20
C THR A 59 5.64 3.72 -5.63
N ASP A 60 5.43 3.40 -6.90
CA ASP A 60 4.16 2.85 -7.40
C ASP A 60 3.87 1.48 -6.75
N PHE A 61 4.90 0.65 -6.60
CA PHE A 61 4.80 -0.65 -5.92
C PHE A 61 4.37 -0.49 -4.46
N GLU A 62 5.03 0.39 -3.70
CA GLU A 62 4.64 0.68 -2.31
C GLU A 62 3.21 1.26 -2.24
N THR A 63 2.87 2.17 -3.16
CA THR A 63 1.55 2.80 -3.25
C THR A 63 0.45 1.78 -3.49
N TYR A 64 0.68 0.76 -4.31
CA TYR A 64 -0.29 -0.32 -4.54
C TYR A 64 -0.73 -0.99 -3.23
N PHE A 65 0.21 -1.34 -2.35
CA PHE A 65 -0.13 -1.92 -1.03
C PHE A 65 -0.86 -0.92 -0.13
N ARG A 66 -0.47 0.35 -0.15
CA ARG A 66 -1.16 1.41 0.61
C ARG A 66 -2.62 1.54 0.17
N THR A 67 -2.86 1.57 -1.14
CA THR A 67 -4.22 1.60 -1.70
C THR A 67 -5.02 0.37 -1.29
N LEU A 68 -4.45 -0.84 -1.38
CA LEU A 68 -5.14 -2.06 -0.92
C LEU A 68 -5.49 -2.00 0.58
N ALA A 69 -4.57 -1.53 1.41
CA ALA A 69 -4.77 -1.37 2.84
C ALA A 69 -5.92 -0.40 3.17
N GLU A 70 -6.00 0.71 2.43
CA GLU A 70 -7.08 1.70 2.54
C GLU A 70 -8.42 1.13 2.05
N THR A 71 -8.45 0.47 0.89
CA THR A 71 -9.65 -0.18 0.36
C THR A 71 -10.20 -1.21 1.35
N GLY A 72 -9.35 -2.08 1.90
CA GLY A 72 -9.82 -3.07 2.88
C GLY A 72 -10.28 -2.44 4.20
N LYS A 73 -9.68 -1.34 4.64
CA LYS A 73 -10.19 -0.57 5.80
C LYS A 73 -11.61 -0.05 5.55
N MET A 74 -11.89 0.43 4.33
CA MET A 74 -13.24 0.86 3.96
C MET A 74 -14.21 -0.33 3.89
N ALA A 75 -13.77 -1.49 3.41
CA ALA A 75 -14.57 -2.71 3.42
C ALA A 75 -14.90 -3.19 4.84
N ASP A 76 -13.93 -3.13 5.77
CA ASP A 76 -14.11 -3.43 7.19
C ASP A 76 -15.23 -2.56 7.80
N ILE A 77 -15.18 -1.24 7.55
CA ILE A 77 -16.19 -0.29 8.03
C ILE A 77 -17.58 -0.63 7.46
N GLN A 78 -17.67 -0.98 6.18
CA GLN A 78 -18.96 -1.34 5.55
C GLN A 78 -19.53 -2.63 6.14
N LEU A 79 -18.70 -3.66 6.32
CA LEU A 79 -19.11 -4.92 6.94
C LEU A 79 -19.62 -4.71 8.38
N GLU A 80 -18.96 -3.87 9.17
CA GLU A 80 -19.41 -3.51 10.52
C GLU A 80 -20.78 -2.82 10.51
N GLN A 81 -21.00 -1.89 9.58
CA GLN A 81 -22.28 -1.20 9.41
C GLN A 81 -23.40 -2.18 9.02
N GLU A 82 -23.15 -3.08 8.07
CA GLU A 82 -24.11 -4.11 7.68
C GLU A 82 -24.48 -5.02 8.86
N GLN A 83 -23.49 -5.47 9.63
CA GLN A 83 -23.73 -6.27 10.83
C GLN A 83 -24.55 -5.52 11.89
N LYS A 84 -24.27 -4.22 12.10
CA LYS A 84 -25.04 -3.38 13.04
C LYS A 84 -26.49 -3.25 12.59
N LEU A 85 -26.73 -2.99 11.31
CA LEU A 85 -28.08 -2.90 10.74
C LEU A 85 -28.84 -4.22 10.87
N LEU A 86 -28.19 -5.36 10.61
CA LEU A 86 -28.79 -6.67 10.79
C LEU A 86 -29.16 -6.96 12.26
N ARG A 87 -28.32 -6.56 13.21
CA ARG A 87 -28.60 -6.68 14.65
C ARG A 87 -29.80 -5.82 15.05
N LEU A 88 -29.87 -4.58 14.58
CA LEU A 88 -31.00 -3.68 14.84
C LEU A 88 -32.30 -4.26 14.30
N ARG A 89 -32.32 -4.72 13.04
CA ARG A 89 -33.50 -5.38 12.43
C ARG A 89 -33.94 -6.62 13.21
N LYS A 90 -32.99 -7.43 13.70
CA LYS A 90 -33.29 -8.61 14.55
C LYS A 90 -33.82 -8.24 15.93
N SER A 91 -33.45 -7.07 16.47
CA SER A 91 -33.90 -6.62 17.80
C SER A 91 -35.32 -6.02 17.82
N GLY A 92 -35.99 -5.91 16.67
CA GLY A 92 -37.37 -5.39 16.58
C GLY A 92 -37.52 -3.89 16.86
N ILE A 93 -36.41 -3.18 17.07
CA ILE A 93 -36.41 -1.71 17.20
C ILE A 93 -36.52 -1.14 15.79
N ARG A 94 -37.71 -0.62 15.49
CA ARG A 94 -38.07 -0.03 14.19
C ARG A 94 -37.56 1.39 14.07
#